data_AF-A0A6L7ZZ98-F1
#
_entry.id   AF-A0A6L7ZZ98-F1
#
_cell.length_a   1.000
_cell.length_b   1.000
_cell.length_c   1.000
_cell.angle_alpha   90.00
_cell.angle_beta   90.00
_cell.angle_gamma   90.00
#
_symmetry.space_group_name_H-M   'P 1'
#
loop_
_entity.id
_entity.type
_entity.pdbx_description
1 polymer ?
#
loop_
_entity_poly.entity_id
_entity_poly.type
_entity_poly.pdbx_seq_one_letter_code
_entity_poly.pdbx_strand_id
1 'polypeptide(L)'
;MFLFYRFLIDLHGGPDSAWPAADALCNALQVINHLQDCADDYRNLDRVYLPGDWMAAEGAAVEDLALDAMPPGLQRVKDHCLDGVDALLRDARPLMPALRSRRLAWESAAILALAHSLSKRLRAGDPVATRIELSKPRAALTAGRGVLGELGRAWMMRPRTPTPGV
;
A
#
# COMPACT_ATOMS: atom_id res chain seq x y z
N MET A 1 -4.70 -12.25 3.69
CA MET A 1 -5.19 -10.85 3.84
C MET A 1 -6.36 -10.52 2.90
N PHE A 2 -6.37 -10.98 1.63
CA PHE A 2 -7.43 -10.69 0.63
C PHE A 2 -8.87 -10.97 1.09
N LEU A 3 -9.12 -12.11 1.73
CA LEU A 3 -10.46 -12.49 2.17
C LEU A 3 -11.04 -11.54 3.23
N PHE A 4 -10.19 -10.87 4.02
CA PHE A 4 -10.65 -9.97 5.06
C PHE A 4 -11.28 -8.69 4.49
N TYR A 5 -10.69 -8.12 3.44
CA TYR A 5 -11.19 -6.87 2.87
C TYR A 5 -12.47 -7.08 2.06
N ARG A 6 -12.57 -8.21 1.35
CA ARG A 6 -13.82 -8.63 0.70
C ARG A 6 -14.92 -8.83 1.73
N PHE A 7 -14.64 -9.54 2.82
CA PHE A 7 -15.57 -9.68 3.94
C PHE A 7 -16.03 -8.32 4.51
N LEU A 8 -15.11 -7.34 4.66
CA LEU A 8 -15.49 -5.99 5.11
C LEU A 8 -16.41 -5.27 4.11
N ILE A 9 -16.19 -5.45 2.80
CA ILE A 9 -17.06 -4.90 1.77
C ILE A 9 -18.45 -5.54 1.89
N ASP A 10 -18.52 -6.86 1.98
CA ASP A 10 -19.76 -7.62 2.06
C ASP A 10 -20.55 -7.28 3.32
N LEU A 11 -19.87 -7.16 4.48
CA LEU A 11 -20.45 -6.76 5.75
C LEU A 11 -21.13 -5.38 5.70
N HIS A 12 -20.59 -4.47 4.87
CA HIS A 12 -21.14 -3.13 4.68
C HIS A 12 -22.07 -3.02 3.45
N GLY A 13 -22.42 -4.15 2.82
CA GLY A 13 -23.28 -4.23 1.64
C GLY A 13 -22.67 -3.61 0.37
N GLY A 14 -21.35 -3.48 0.32
CA GLY A 14 -20.64 -2.97 -0.85
C GLY A 14 -20.73 -3.92 -2.05
N PRO A 15 -20.49 -3.42 -3.28
CA PRO A 15 -20.58 -4.25 -4.47
C PRO A 15 -19.32 -5.09 -4.69
N ASP A 16 -19.48 -6.30 -5.26
CA ASP A 16 -18.37 -7.18 -5.67
C ASP A 16 -17.42 -6.51 -6.67
N SER A 17 -17.90 -5.52 -7.42
CA SER A 17 -17.07 -4.70 -8.32
C SER A 17 -15.98 -3.91 -7.60
N ALA A 18 -16.05 -3.77 -6.27
CA ALA A 18 -15.02 -3.14 -5.44
C ALA A 18 -13.88 -4.12 -5.06
N TRP A 19 -14.08 -5.44 -5.21
CA TRP A 19 -13.11 -6.43 -4.79
C TRP A 19 -11.74 -6.29 -5.49
N PRO A 20 -11.64 -6.07 -6.82
CA PRO A 20 -10.34 -5.93 -7.47
C PRO A 20 -9.52 -4.76 -6.92
N ALA A 21 -10.16 -3.62 -6.64
CA ALA A 21 -9.48 -2.45 -6.06
C ALA A 21 -9.08 -2.68 -4.60
N ALA A 22 -9.88 -3.43 -3.84
CA ALA A 22 -9.53 -3.86 -2.49
C ALA A 22 -8.35 -4.83 -2.46
N ASP A 23 -8.35 -5.81 -3.36
CA ASP A 23 -7.26 -6.77 -3.51
C ASP A 23 -5.97 -6.05 -3.91
N ALA A 24 -6.05 -5.06 -4.81
CA ALA A 24 -4.91 -4.23 -5.18
C ALA A 24 -4.31 -3.50 -3.97
N LEU A 25 -5.14 -2.89 -3.12
CA LEU A 25 -4.67 -2.24 -1.89
C LEU A 25 -4.01 -3.25 -0.94
N CYS A 26 -4.63 -4.41 -0.72
CA CYS A 26 -4.07 -5.45 0.14
C CYS A 26 -2.75 -6.02 -0.40
N ASN A 27 -2.65 -6.26 -1.71
CA ASN A 27 -1.43 -6.71 -2.37
C ASN A 27 -0.31 -5.69 -2.18
N ALA A 28 -0.59 -4.40 -2.42
CA ALA A 28 0.40 -3.34 -2.26
C ALA A 28 0.95 -3.29 -0.82
N LEU A 29 0.07 -3.38 0.18
CA LEU A 29 0.47 -3.40 1.59
C LEU A 29 1.31 -4.64 1.93
N GLN A 30 0.95 -5.81 1.38
CA GLN A 30 1.69 -7.05 1.62
C GLN A 30 3.11 -6.96 1.05
N VAL A 31 3.27 -6.44 -0.17
CA VAL A 31 4.60 -6.22 -0.77
C VAL A 31 5.39 -5.20 0.03
N ILE A 32 4.77 -4.08 0.44
CA ILE A 32 5.42 -3.07 1.29
C ILE A 32 5.93 -3.70 2.59
N ASN A 33 5.11 -4.50 3.28
CA ASN A 33 5.53 -5.18 4.51
C ASN A 33 6.69 -6.15 4.25
N HIS A 34 6.62 -6.97 3.20
CA HIS A 34 7.71 -7.87 2.83
C HIS A 34 9.01 -7.13 2.52
N LEU A 35 8.95 -5.94 1.92
CA LEU A 35 10.13 -5.11 1.70
C LEU A 35 10.66 -4.49 3.01
N GLN A 36 9.79 -4.04 3.92
CA GLN A 36 10.20 -3.45 5.20
C GLN A 36 10.88 -4.45 6.12
N ASP A 37 10.36 -5.68 6.16
CA ASP A 37 10.82 -6.72 7.09
C ASP A 37 11.79 -7.72 6.42
N CYS A 38 12.20 -7.52 5.16
CA CYS A 38 12.96 -8.51 4.38
C CYS A 38 14.23 -9.05 5.09
N ALA A 39 14.99 -8.19 5.75
CA ALA A 39 16.19 -8.58 6.46
C ALA A 39 15.88 -9.25 7.81
N ASP A 40 14.87 -8.77 8.53
CA ASP A 40 14.44 -9.35 9.80
C ASP A 40 13.79 -10.73 9.59
N ASP A 41 12.99 -10.90 8.55
CA ASP A 41 12.38 -12.18 8.16
C ASP A 41 13.45 -13.20 7.78
N TYR A 42 14.48 -12.79 7.04
CA TYR A 42 15.61 -13.67 6.73
C TYR A 42 16.38 -14.06 7.99
N ARG A 43 16.85 -13.07 8.79
CA ARG A 43 17.72 -13.32 9.94
C ARG A 43 17.03 -14.09 11.07
N ASN A 44 15.75 -13.81 11.32
CA ASN A 44 15.04 -14.33 12.49
C ASN A 44 14.14 -15.52 12.18
N LEU A 45 13.65 -15.64 10.95
CA LEU A 45 12.65 -16.65 10.56
C LEU A 45 13.13 -17.59 9.47
N ASP A 46 14.31 -17.35 8.88
CA ASP A 46 14.82 -18.08 7.70
C ASP A 46 13.81 -18.04 6.53
N ARG A 47 13.23 -16.86 6.29
CA ARG A 47 12.20 -16.65 5.25
C ARG A 47 12.58 -15.52 4.31
N VAL A 48 12.40 -15.78 3.01
CA VAL A 48 12.59 -14.78 1.94
C VAL A 48 11.33 -14.70 1.11
N TYR A 49 10.76 -13.50 1.00
CA TYR A 49 9.55 -13.22 0.22
C TYR A 49 9.85 -12.43 -1.07
N LEU A 50 11.12 -12.06 -1.32
CA LEU A 50 11.53 -11.42 -2.56
C LEU A 50 11.52 -12.43 -3.73
N PRO A 51 11.18 -12.02 -4.96
CA PRO A 51 11.17 -12.91 -6.11
C PRO A 51 12.59 -13.40 -6.47
N GLY A 52 12.84 -14.70 -6.26
CA GLY A 52 14.15 -15.31 -6.51
C GLY A 52 14.65 -15.17 -7.95
N ASP A 53 13.77 -15.27 -8.94
CA ASP A 53 14.12 -15.09 -10.36
C ASP A 53 14.63 -13.67 -10.65
N TRP A 54 14.07 -12.66 -9.99
CA TRP A 54 14.52 -11.27 -10.13
C TRP A 54 15.84 -11.03 -9.41
N MET A 55 16.02 -11.65 -8.25
CA MET A 55 17.31 -11.63 -7.55
C MET A 55 18.41 -12.24 -8.41
N ALA A 56 18.19 -13.43 -8.96
CA ALA A 56 19.13 -14.09 -9.85
C ALA A 56 19.45 -13.26 -11.10
N ALA A 57 18.42 -12.66 -11.73
CA ALA A 57 18.60 -11.80 -12.90
C ALA A 57 19.46 -10.56 -12.61
N GLU A 58 19.40 -10.04 -11.37
CA GLU A 58 20.17 -8.89 -10.92
C GLU A 58 21.50 -9.24 -10.24
N GLY A 59 21.85 -10.54 -10.21
CA GLY A 59 23.07 -11.05 -9.59
C GLY A 59 23.07 -10.96 -8.07
N ALA A 60 21.90 -10.92 -7.43
CA ALA A 60 21.74 -10.92 -5.98
C ALA A 60 21.42 -12.32 -5.44
N ALA A 61 21.92 -12.60 -4.24
CA ALA A 61 21.68 -13.84 -3.52
C ALA A 61 20.78 -13.61 -2.30
N VAL A 62 20.15 -14.65 -1.76
CA VAL A 62 19.29 -14.52 -0.57
C VAL A 62 20.11 -14.15 0.66
N GLU A 63 21.35 -14.60 0.72
CA GLU A 63 22.32 -14.32 1.75
C GLU A 63 22.70 -12.84 1.82
N ASP A 64 22.49 -12.08 0.73
CA ASP A 64 22.72 -10.63 0.70
C ASP A 64 21.77 -9.87 1.66
N LEU A 65 20.65 -10.48 2.06
CA LEU A 65 19.75 -9.93 3.09
C LEU A 65 20.36 -9.97 4.50
N ALA A 66 21.43 -10.74 4.70
CA ALA A 66 22.17 -10.79 5.95
C ALA A 66 23.12 -9.60 6.14
N LEU A 67 23.47 -8.90 5.06
CA LEU A 67 24.44 -7.81 5.04
C LEU A 67 23.99 -6.60 5.87
N ASP A 68 24.90 -5.67 6.11
CA ASP A 68 24.62 -4.40 6.81
C ASP A 68 23.90 -3.38 5.93
N ALA A 69 23.93 -3.56 4.60
CA ALA A 69 23.29 -2.69 3.63
C ALA A 69 22.94 -3.46 2.36
N MET A 70 21.91 -2.99 1.66
CA MET A 70 21.41 -3.62 0.44
C MET A 70 22.38 -3.40 -0.72
N PRO A 71 22.95 -4.46 -1.34
CA PRO A 71 23.80 -4.33 -2.50
C PRO A 71 23.01 -3.85 -3.73
N PRO A 72 23.68 -3.33 -4.78
CA PRO A 72 23.01 -2.78 -5.95
C PRO A 72 21.99 -3.72 -6.62
N GLY A 73 22.25 -5.03 -6.64
CA GLY A 73 21.31 -6.03 -7.20
C GLY A 73 19.99 -6.06 -6.42
N LEU A 74 20.06 -6.18 -5.10
CA LEU A 74 18.87 -6.14 -4.24
C LEU A 74 18.15 -4.79 -4.30
N GLN A 75 18.88 -3.67 -4.45
CA GLN A 75 18.25 -2.36 -4.64
C GLN A 75 17.39 -2.32 -5.91
N ARG A 76 17.87 -2.90 -7.01
CA ARG A 76 17.10 -2.99 -8.27
C ARG A 76 15.88 -3.89 -8.14
N VAL A 77 16.01 -5.03 -7.44
CA VAL A 77 14.86 -5.91 -7.14
C VAL A 77 13.81 -5.18 -6.28
N LYS A 78 14.24 -4.47 -5.24
CA LYS A 78 13.37 -3.63 -4.39
C LYS A 78 12.64 -2.59 -5.24
N ASP A 79 13.36 -1.87 -6.09
CA ASP A 79 12.75 -0.83 -6.94
C ASP A 79 11.75 -1.43 -7.94
N HIS A 80 12.03 -2.59 -8.50
CA HIS A 80 11.09 -3.32 -9.37
C HIS A 80 9.82 -3.75 -8.61
N CYS A 81 9.95 -4.26 -7.38
CA CYS A 81 8.80 -4.54 -6.51
C CYS A 81 7.98 -3.27 -6.24
N LEU A 82 8.65 -2.13 -6.01
CA LEU A 82 7.99 -0.85 -5.77
C LEU A 82 7.28 -0.30 -7.01
N ASP A 83 7.75 -0.61 -8.22
CA ASP A 83 7.03 -0.28 -9.46
C ASP A 83 5.71 -1.03 -9.55
N GLY A 84 5.70 -2.31 -9.14
CA GLY A 84 4.49 -3.11 -8.98
C GLY A 84 3.55 -2.55 -7.91
N VAL A 85 4.08 -2.13 -6.77
CA VAL A 85 3.31 -1.44 -5.71
C VAL A 85 2.67 -0.17 -6.26
N ASP A 86 3.40 0.65 -7.02
CA ASP A 86 2.86 1.89 -7.58
C ASP A 86 1.72 1.62 -8.57
N ALA A 87 1.77 0.53 -9.34
CA ALA A 87 0.66 0.08 -10.17
C ALA A 87 -0.55 -0.35 -9.33
N LEU A 88 -0.35 -1.19 -8.32
CA LEU A 88 -1.41 -1.65 -7.42
C LEU A 88 -2.09 -0.49 -6.67
N LEU A 89 -1.33 0.51 -6.23
CA LEU A 89 -1.89 1.68 -5.55
C LEU A 89 -2.72 2.57 -6.50
N ARG A 90 -2.37 2.62 -7.80
CA ARG A 90 -3.24 3.24 -8.81
C ARG A 90 -4.54 2.47 -8.98
N ASP A 91 -4.46 1.14 -9.04
CA ASP A 91 -5.62 0.26 -9.21
C ASP A 91 -6.52 0.22 -7.96
N ALA A 92 -5.98 0.54 -6.80
CA ALA A 92 -6.72 0.68 -5.54
C ALA A 92 -7.51 2.00 -5.44
N ARG A 93 -7.16 3.04 -6.22
CA ARG A 93 -7.80 4.37 -6.13
C ARG A 93 -9.33 4.36 -6.32
N PRO A 94 -9.93 3.53 -7.19
CA PRO A 94 -11.38 3.42 -7.36
C PRO A 94 -12.10 2.73 -6.19
N LEU A 95 -11.40 2.27 -5.15
CA LEU A 95 -12.02 1.60 -4.00
C LEU A 95 -12.92 2.52 -3.19
N MET A 96 -12.41 3.66 -2.71
CA MET A 96 -13.16 4.58 -1.84
C MET A 96 -14.55 4.98 -2.35
N PRO A 97 -14.74 5.37 -3.64
CA PRO A 97 -16.06 5.77 -4.14
C PRO A 97 -17.00 4.57 -4.34
N ALA A 98 -16.47 3.35 -4.46
CA ALA A 98 -17.27 2.13 -4.61
C ALA A 98 -17.80 1.62 -3.25
N LEU A 99 -17.21 2.06 -2.14
CA LEU A 99 -17.62 1.65 -0.78
C LEU A 99 -18.90 2.36 -0.34
N ARG A 100 -19.88 1.59 0.13
CA ARG A 100 -21.13 2.14 0.71
C ARG A 100 -20.91 2.80 2.08
N SER A 101 -20.01 2.24 2.90
CA SER A 101 -19.69 2.78 4.21
C SER A 101 -18.69 3.92 4.09
N ARG A 102 -19.13 5.14 4.44
CA ARG A 102 -18.26 6.34 4.45
C ARG A 102 -17.09 6.19 5.41
N ARG A 103 -17.32 5.55 6.55
CA ARG A 103 -16.27 5.27 7.53
C ARG A 103 -15.22 4.35 6.92
N LEU A 104 -15.64 3.25 6.31
CA LEU A 104 -14.71 2.33 5.64
C LEU A 104 -13.96 3.05 4.53
N ALA A 105 -14.63 3.88 3.73
CA ALA A 105 -13.97 4.69 2.69
C ALA A 105 -12.90 5.63 3.25
N TRP A 106 -13.12 6.26 4.41
CA TRP A 106 -12.10 7.10 5.05
C TRP A 106 -10.93 6.29 5.60
N GLU A 107 -11.21 5.16 6.24
CA GLU A 107 -10.17 4.23 6.71
C GLU A 107 -9.32 3.73 5.53
N SER A 108 -9.96 3.33 4.42
CA SER A 108 -9.28 2.95 3.17
C SER A 108 -8.44 4.10 2.59
N ALA A 109 -8.97 5.34 2.57
CA ALA A 109 -8.25 6.51 2.08
C ALA A 109 -7.00 6.84 2.92
N ALA A 110 -7.11 6.70 4.24
CA ALA A 110 -5.97 6.86 5.15
C ALA A 110 -4.89 5.81 4.87
N ILE A 111 -5.29 4.54 4.72
CA ILE A 111 -4.38 3.43 4.41
C ILE A 111 -3.69 3.63 3.05
N LEU A 112 -4.43 4.03 2.01
CA LEU A 112 -3.86 4.31 0.69
C LEU A 112 -2.82 5.44 0.75
N ALA A 113 -3.09 6.51 1.51
CA ALA A 113 -2.15 7.61 1.69
C ALA A 113 -0.89 7.17 2.44
N LEU A 114 -1.03 6.35 3.48
CA LEU A 114 0.10 5.76 4.22
C LEU A 114 0.94 4.86 3.31
N ALA A 115 0.31 3.99 2.53
CA ALA A 115 0.98 3.10 1.60
C ALA A 115 1.81 3.87 0.56
N HIS A 116 1.25 4.93 -0.05
CA HIS A 116 2.01 5.81 -0.94
C HIS A 116 3.21 6.47 -0.25
N SER A 117 3.05 6.90 1.00
CA SER A 117 4.15 7.51 1.73
C SER A 117 5.23 6.50 2.13
N LEU A 118 4.86 5.25 2.45
CA LEU A 118 5.80 4.18 2.75
C LEU A 118 6.55 3.73 1.50
N SER A 119 5.85 3.52 0.38
CA SER A 119 6.47 3.21 -0.93
C SER A 119 7.57 4.22 -1.28
N LYS A 120 7.26 5.53 -1.18
CA LYS A 120 8.26 6.59 -1.43
C LYS A 120 9.47 6.54 -0.50
N ARG A 121 9.25 6.20 0.78
CA ARG A 121 10.34 6.08 1.76
C ARG A 121 11.20 4.86 1.51
N LEU A 122 10.58 3.72 1.20
CA LEU A 122 11.29 2.49 0.83
C LEU A 122 12.13 2.70 -0.42
N ARG A 123 11.61 3.43 -1.41
CA ARG A 123 12.36 3.76 -2.63
C ARG A 123 13.63 4.57 -2.31
N ALA A 124 13.52 5.57 -1.44
CA ALA A 124 14.64 6.42 -1.03
C ALA A 124 15.55 5.81 0.05
N GLY A 125 15.15 4.70 0.68
CA GLY A 125 15.83 4.10 1.83
C GLY A 125 16.38 2.71 1.55
N ASP A 126 17.02 2.16 2.57
CA ASP A 126 17.59 0.82 2.58
C ASP A 126 16.98 0.03 3.75
N PRO A 127 16.04 -0.91 3.49
CA PRO A 127 15.40 -1.70 4.54
C PRO A 127 16.31 -2.77 5.17
N VAL A 128 17.45 -3.11 4.54
CA VAL A 128 18.43 -4.03 5.12
C VAL A 128 19.27 -3.32 6.19
N ALA A 129 19.61 -2.05 5.94
CA ALA A 129 20.40 -1.23 6.86
C ALA A 129 19.58 -0.64 8.01
N THR A 130 18.35 -0.21 7.73
CA THR A 130 17.52 0.44 8.74
C THR A 130 16.04 0.22 8.50
N ARG A 131 15.30 0.01 9.59
CA ARG A 131 13.86 -0.19 9.54
C ARG A 131 13.17 1.07 9.00
N ILE A 132 12.58 0.96 7.81
CA ILE A 132 11.89 2.08 7.16
C ILE A 132 10.45 2.16 7.64
N GLU A 133 10.16 3.10 8.54
CA GLU A 133 8.80 3.32 9.04
C GLU A 133 8.40 4.81 8.99
N LEU A 134 7.11 5.07 9.16
CA LEU A 134 6.60 6.41 9.43
C LEU A 134 6.61 6.67 10.92
N SER A 135 7.19 7.80 11.35
CA SER A 135 7.00 8.23 12.73
C SER A 135 5.51 8.48 13.00
N LYS A 136 5.04 8.16 14.22
CA LYS A 136 3.64 8.37 14.64
C LYS A 136 3.04 9.72 14.19
N PRO A 137 3.71 10.88 14.37
CA PRO A 137 3.16 12.15 13.91
C PRO A 137 3.07 12.27 12.38
N ARG A 138 4.07 11.74 11.63
CA ARG A 138 4.03 11.74 10.15
C ARG A 138 2.97 10.79 9.62
N ALA A 139 2.78 9.64 10.27
CA ALA A 139 1.71 8.70 9.95
C ALA A 139 0.34 9.37 10.16
N ALA A 140 0.10 9.98 11.33
CA ALA A 140 -1.15 10.69 11.62
C ALA A 140 -1.44 11.82 10.61
N LEU A 141 -0.44 12.64 10.28
CA LEU A 141 -0.58 13.72 9.29
C LEU A 141 -0.92 13.16 7.90
N THR A 142 -0.26 12.08 7.48
CA THR A 142 -0.47 11.44 6.17
C THR A 142 -1.86 10.82 6.08
N ALA A 143 -2.26 10.06 7.11
CA ALA A 143 -3.60 9.49 7.23
C ALA A 143 -4.68 10.59 7.19
N GLY A 144 -4.50 11.65 7.98
CA GLY A 144 -5.42 12.80 8.01
C GLY A 144 -5.56 13.49 6.67
N ARG A 145 -4.46 13.69 5.93
CA ARG A 145 -4.50 14.22 4.54
C ARG A 145 -5.26 13.31 3.58
N GLY A 146 -5.11 11.99 3.71
CA GLY A 146 -5.88 11.01 2.94
C GLY A 146 -7.39 11.14 3.18
N VAL A 147 -7.80 11.19 4.44
CA VAL A 147 -9.21 11.36 4.84
C VAL A 147 -9.77 12.71 4.34
N LEU A 148 -9.03 13.81 4.52
CA LEU A 148 -9.45 15.13 4.06
C LEU A 148 -9.61 15.20 2.54
N GLY A 149 -8.70 14.57 1.79
CA GLY A 149 -8.81 14.47 0.33
C GLY A 149 -10.08 13.73 -0.11
N GLU A 150 -10.41 12.64 0.59
CA GLU A 150 -11.63 11.88 0.33
C GLU A 150 -12.90 12.66 0.69
N LEU A 151 -12.89 13.39 1.80
CA LEU A 151 -13.99 14.30 2.18
C LEU A 151 -14.23 15.38 1.14
N GLY A 152 -13.16 16.03 0.64
CA GLY A 152 -13.26 17.05 -0.40
C GLY A 152 -13.83 16.51 -1.71
N ARG A 153 -13.38 15.31 -2.11
CA ARG A 153 -13.92 14.62 -3.30
C ARG A 153 -15.41 14.30 -3.16
N ALA A 154 -15.81 13.71 -2.04
CA ALA A 154 -17.20 13.35 -1.78
C ALA A 154 -18.12 14.59 -1.75
N TRP A 155 -17.61 15.73 -1.25
CA TRP A 155 -18.34 17.00 -1.29
C TRP A 155 -18.50 17.54 -2.72
N MET A 156 -17.45 17.48 -3.54
CA MET A 156 -17.47 17.96 -4.93
C MET A 156 -18.39 17.13 -5.83
N MET A 157 -18.50 15.81 -5.58
CA MET A 157 -19.33 14.88 -6.36
C MET A 157 -20.79 14.81 -5.91
N ARG A 158 -21.19 15.59 -4.89
CA ARG A 158 -22.57 15.60 -4.40
C ARG A 158 -23.47 16.25 -5.47
N PRO A 159 -24.52 15.57 -5.98
CA PRO A 159 -25.38 16.15 -7.01
C PRO A 159 -25.97 17.47 -6.49
N ARG A 160 -25.77 18.54 -7.25
CA ARG A 160 -26.46 19.81 -7.01
C ARG A 160 -27.95 19.55 -7.19
N THR A 161 -28.73 19.66 -6.12
CA THR A 161 -30.19 19.65 -6.20
C THR A 161 -30.61 20.75 -7.19
N PRO A 162 -31.45 20.46 -8.20
CA PRO A 162 -32.04 21.50 -9.02
C PRO A 162 -32.76 22.48 -8.09
N THR A 163 -32.51 23.79 -8.24
CA THR A 163 -33.35 24.81 -7.63
C THR A 163 -34.80 24.56 -8.07
N PRO A 164 -35.79 24.51 -7.17
CA PRO A 164 -37.18 24.53 -7.58
C PRO A 164 -37.39 25.79 -8.41
N GLY A 165 -37.77 25.63 -9.67
CA GLY A 165 -38.14 26.76 -10.53
C GLY A 165 -39.32 27.49 -9.88
N VAL A 166 -39.17 28.80 -9.72
CA VAL A 166 -40.24 29.74 -9.37
C VAL A 166 -40.66 30.46 -10.64
#